data_AF-A0A9W8Q447-F1
#
_entry.id   AF-A0A9W8Q447-F1
#
_cell.length_a   1.000
_cell.length_b   1.000
_cell.length_c   1.000
_cell.angle_alpha   90.00
_cell.angle_beta   90.00
_cell.angle_gamma   90.00
#
_symmetry.space_group_name_H-M   'P 1'
#
loop_
_entity.id
_entity.type
_entity.pdbx_description
1 polymer ?
#
loop_
_entity_poly.entity_id
_entity_poly.type
_entity_poly.pdbx_seq_one_letter_code
_entity_poly.pdbx_strand_id
1 'polypeptide(L)'
;METVRRKAAQLDEIARQMTQRWHFRTKDGGLLFADSTPDSHEVSRWRGSSAWHNRRWVRDEISKGVIEYHVVAVRFKPKHAIERAGGTISGEALEAAAAEAFVKSSMLKLHIPNAEAMQCAQASVPYDTHDQDRDRRIGRRRRRRSARLRGE
;
A
#
# COMPACT_ATOMS: atom_id res chain seq x y z
N MET A 1 12.86 -26.11 -3.63
CA MET A 1 12.82 -25.24 -2.43
C MET A 1 13.17 -23.84 -2.86
N GLU A 2 12.19 -22.94 -2.88
CA GLU A 2 12.40 -21.53 -3.17
C GLU A 2 13.02 -20.90 -1.91
N THR A 3 14.24 -20.38 -1.99
CA THR A 3 14.94 -19.86 -0.81
C THR A 3 14.56 -18.40 -0.55
N VAL A 4 14.40 -18.01 0.71
CA VAL A 4 14.17 -16.62 1.17
C VAL A 4 15.13 -15.65 0.47
N ARG A 5 16.38 -16.07 0.24
CA ARG A 5 17.40 -15.30 -0.50
C ARG A 5 16.99 -14.88 -1.91
N ARG A 6 16.26 -15.71 -2.65
CA ARG A 6 15.82 -15.37 -4.01
C ARG A 6 14.71 -14.30 -3.99
N LYS A 7 13.81 -14.35 -2.99
CA LYS A 7 12.79 -13.32 -2.79
C LYS A 7 13.35 -12.03 -2.18
N ALA A 8 14.43 -12.11 -1.41
CA ALA A 8 15.10 -10.94 -0.85
C ALA A 8 15.56 -9.97 -1.95
N ALA A 9 16.17 -10.48 -3.02
CA ALA A 9 16.56 -9.65 -4.17
C ALA A 9 15.37 -8.97 -4.85
N GLN A 10 14.20 -9.62 -4.88
CA GLN A 10 12.96 -9.01 -5.37
C GLN A 10 12.45 -7.93 -4.42
N LEU A 11 12.52 -8.15 -3.11
CA LEU A 11 12.16 -7.14 -2.10
C LEU A 11 13.09 -5.92 -2.16
N ASP A 12 14.38 -6.14 -2.35
CA ASP A 12 15.38 -5.08 -2.50
C ASP A 12 15.10 -4.26 -3.78
N GLU A 13 14.75 -4.92 -4.89
CA GLU A 13 14.36 -4.25 -6.14
C GLU A 13 13.05 -3.47 -6.00
N ILE A 14 12.07 -4.00 -5.27
CA ILE A 14 10.83 -3.29 -4.94
C ILE A 14 11.15 -2.03 -4.12
N ALA A 15 11.96 -2.16 -3.07
CA ALA A 15 12.37 -1.04 -2.23
C ALA A 15 13.08 0.05 -3.04
N ARG A 16 13.95 -0.34 -3.97
CA ARG A 16 14.60 0.58 -4.91
C ARG A 16 13.60 1.32 -5.79
N GLN A 17 12.59 0.64 -6.34
CA GLN A 17 11.54 1.30 -7.13
C GLN A 17 10.67 2.22 -6.27
N MET A 18 10.39 1.84 -5.02
CA MET A 18 9.68 2.68 -4.06
C MET A 18 10.44 3.97 -3.78
N THR A 19 11.75 3.91 -3.52
CA THR A 19 12.55 5.12 -3.25
C THR A 19 12.68 6.03 -4.45
N GLN A 20 12.72 5.47 -5.67
CA GLN A 20 12.96 6.23 -6.87
C GLN A 20 11.72 6.84 -7.51
N ARG A 21 10.56 6.17 -7.41
CA ARG A 21 9.39 6.49 -8.23
C ARG A 21 8.14 6.82 -7.44
N TRP A 22 8.05 6.34 -6.20
CA TRP A 22 6.82 6.49 -5.44
C TRP A 22 6.80 7.82 -4.71
N HIS A 23 5.62 8.41 -4.67
CA HIS A 23 5.31 9.55 -3.84
C HIS A 23 3.90 9.35 -3.30
N PHE A 24 3.61 9.97 -2.16
CA PHE A 24 2.26 9.95 -1.59
C PHE A 24 1.78 11.37 -1.38
N ARG A 25 0.48 11.57 -1.61
CA ARG A 25 -0.20 12.82 -1.30
C ARG A 25 -1.04 12.63 -0.04
N THR A 26 -0.86 13.49 0.94
CA THR A 26 -1.72 13.52 2.12
C THR A 26 -3.06 14.16 1.78
N LYS A 27 -4.07 13.97 2.64
CA LYS A 27 -5.37 14.65 2.48
C LYS A 27 -5.24 16.17 2.48
N ASP A 28 -4.23 16.69 3.19
CA ASP A 28 -3.92 18.12 3.27
C ASP A 28 -3.17 18.64 2.03
N GLY A 29 -2.91 17.78 1.05
CA GLY A 29 -2.22 18.12 -0.18
C GLY A 29 -0.69 18.08 -0.09
N GLY A 30 -0.13 17.71 1.06
CA GLY A 30 1.31 17.57 1.25
C GLY A 30 1.87 16.36 0.51
N LEU A 31 3.09 16.49 -0.01
CA LEU A 31 3.79 15.41 -0.71
C LEU A 31 4.82 14.74 0.22
N LEU A 32 4.81 13.42 0.21
CA LEU A 32 5.76 12.57 0.90
C LEU A 32 6.59 11.80 -0.10
N PHE A 33 7.90 11.81 0.11
CA PHE A 33 8.90 11.15 -0.71
C PHE A 33 9.73 10.22 0.15
N ALA A 34 10.34 9.23 -0.47
CA ALA A 34 11.38 8.46 0.18
C ALA A 34 12.75 9.10 -0.08
N ASP A 35 13.67 8.87 0.83
CA ASP A 35 15.07 9.22 0.64
C ASP A 35 15.67 8.29 -0.42
N SER A 36 16.35 8.86 -1.41
CA SER A 36 16.98 8.15 -2.53
C SER A 36 18.49 8.02 -2.37
N THR A 37 19.06 8.42 -1.23
CA THR A 37 20.47 8.17 -0.94
C THR A 37 20.75 6.67 -0.86
N PRO A 38 21.97 6.22 -1.24
CA PRO A 38 22.39 4.83 -1.04
C PRO A 38 22.22 4.42 0.43
N ASP A 39 21.75 3.20 0.68
CA ASP A 39 21.56 2.63 2.02
C ASP A 39 20.58 3.38 2.95
N SER A 40 19.74 4.26 2.39
CA SER A 40 18.72 5.02 3.14
C SER A 40 17.57 4.19 3.71
N HIS A 41 17.36 2.97 3.21
CA HIS A 41 16.32 2.07 3.65
C HIS A 41 16.87 1.02 4.61
N GLU A 42 16.11 0.73 5.66
CA GLU A 42 16.54 -0.16 6.73
C GLU A 42 16.21 -1.61 6.34
N VAL A 43 17.23 -2.45 6.22
CA VAL A 43 17.08 -3.89 5.97
C VAL A 43 17.32 -4.66 7.28
N SER A 44 16.25 -5.25 7.80
CA SER A 44 16.30 -6.09 8.99
C SER A 44 16.18 -7.56 8.62
N ARG A 45 17.10 -8.37 9.15
CA ARG A 45 17.07 -9.84 9.02
C ARG A 45 17.02 -10.45 10.41
N TRP A 46 16.03 -11.29 10.66
CA TRP A 46 15.90 -11.98 11.93
C TRP A 46 15.35 -13.38 11.76
N ARG A 47 15.63 -14.23 12.75
CA ARG A 47 15.19 -15.62 12.78
C ARG A 47 14.23 -15.78 13.94
N GLY A 48 13.13 -16.48 13.68
CA GLY A 48 12.05 -16.60 14.64
C GLY A 48 11.33 -17.92 14.56
N SER A 49 10.43 -18.10 15.54
CA SER A 49 9.49 -19.21 15.59
C SER A 49 8.71 -19.32 14.26
N SER A 50 8.65 -20.55 13.71
CA SER A 50 7.76 -20.86 12.58
C SER A 50 6.29 -20.95 12.98
N ALA A 51 5.96 -20.74 14.25
CA ALA A 51 4.59 -20.68 14.75
C ALA A 51 4.13 -19.23 14.92
N TRP A 52 2.99 -18.90 14.30
CA TRP A 52 2.23 -17.67 14.50
C TRP A 52 0.84 -18.04 15.03
N HIS A 53 0.46 -17.56 16.23
CA HIS A 53 -0.79 -17.94 16.92
C HIS A 53 -1.06 -19.47 16.95
N ASN A 54 -0.08 -20.27 17.40
CA ASN A 54 -0.14 -21.74 17.43
C ASN A 54 -0.34 -22.42 16.07
N ARG A 55 -0.23 -21.69 14.95
CA ARG A 55 -0.24 -22.25 13.61
C ARG A 55 1.17 -22.24 13.04
N ARG A 56 1.64 -23.43 12.64
CA ARG A 56 3.00 -23.66 12.16
C ARG A 56 3.10 -23.49 10.65
N TRP A 57 4.06 -22.69 10.19
CA TRP A 57 4.33 -22.42 8.79
C TRP A 57 5.46 -23.34 8.31
N VAL A 58 5.09 -24.57 7.93
CA VAL A 58 6.06 -25.64 7.61
C VAL A 58 6.83 -25.41 6.30
N ARG A 59 6.25 -24.66 5.36
CA ARG A 59 6.80 -24.51 4.00
C ARG A 59 8.08 -23.67 3.93
N ASP A 60 8.23 -22.71 4.82
CA ASP A 60 9.32 -21.72 4.82
C ASP A 60 10.36 -21.97 5.93
N GLU A 61 10.30 -23.15 6.57
CA GLU A 61 11.25 -23.52 7.60
C GLU A 61 12.66 -23.72 7.03
N ILE A 62 13.63 -23.01 7.60
CA ILE A 62 15.06 -23.23 7.34
C ILE A 62 15.62 -24.33 8.24
N SER A 63 15.00 -24.53 9.40
CA SER A 63 15.20 -25.65 10.31
C SER A 63 13.91 -25.88 11.10
N LYS A 64 13.79 -27.04 11.77
CA LYS A 64 12.56 -27.41 12.49
C LYS A 64 12.16 -26.30 13.47
N GLY A 65 11.02 -25.67 13.22
CA GLY A 65 10.51 -24.60 14.09
C GLY A 65 11.08 -23.20 13.83
N VAL A 66 11.93 -23.01 12.82
CA VAL A 66 12.63 -21.74 12.56
C VAL A 66 12.40 -21.25 11.14
N ILE A 67 11.99 -19.99 11.02
CA ILE A 67 11.89 -19.26 9.75
C ILE A 67 12.87 -18.08 9.76
N GLU A 68 13.39 -17.74 8.59
CA GLU A 68 14.19 -16.54 8.36
C GLU A 68 13.33 -15.44 7.74
N TYR A 69 13.31 -14.26 8.36
CA TYR A 69 12.59 -13.09 7.88
C TYR A 69 13.57 -12.10 7.25
N HIS A 70 13.17 -11.54 6.10
CA HIS A 70 13.83 -10.42 5.45
C HIS A 70 12.81 -9.28 5.34
N VAL A 71 13.09 -8.17 6.01
CA VAL A 71 12.20 -7.01 6.10
C VAL A 71 12.95 -5.80 5.57
N VAL A 72 12.34 -5.10 4.61
CA VAL A 72 12.86 -3.84 4.07
C VAL A 72 11.88 -2.72 4.43
N ALA A 73 12.38 -1.69 5.12
CA ALA A 73 11.56 -0.56 5.55
C ALA A 73 11.95 0.71 4.79
N VAL A 74 11.01 1.21 3.98
CA VAL A 74 11.12 2.48 3.25
C VAL A 74 10.24 3.53 3.92
N ARG A 75 10.84 4.64 4.37
CA ARG A 75 10.13 5.71 5.10
C ARG A 75 9.85 6.88 4.17
N PHE A 76 8.59 7.30 4.10
CA PHE A 76 8.17 8.46 3.32
C PHE A 76 8.01 9.70 4.21
N LYS A 77 8.68 10.79 3.86
CA LYS A 77 8.74 12.04 4.62
C LYS A 77 8.53 13.25 3.71
N PRO A 78 8.13 14.41 4.25
CA PRO A 78 8.10 15.65 3.49
C PRO A 78 9.49 16.02 2.97
N LYS A 79 9.56 16.68 1.81
CA LYS A 79 10.82 17.07 1.17
C LYS A 79 11.80 17.79 2.11
N HIS A 80 11.31 18.81 2.81
CA HIS A 80 12.12 19.59 3.76
C HIS A 80 12.71 18.76 4.91
N ALA A 81 12.08 17.65 5.29
CA ALA A 81 12.57 16.79 6.37
C ALA A 81 13.68 15.85 5.88
N ILE A 82 13.66 15.47 4.60
CA ILE A 82 14.70 14.67 3.96
C ILE A 82 15.95 15.52 3.74
N GLU A 83 15.78 16.71 3.17
CA GLU A 83 16.88 17.65 2.91
C GLU A 83 17.58 18.08 4.21
N ARG A 84 16.82 18.32 5.29
CA ARG A 84 17.39 18.63 6.62
C ARG A 84 18.23 17.49 7.19
N ALA A 85 17.88 16.24 6.87
CA ALA A 85 18.63 15.06 7.28
C ALA A 85 19.85 14.80 6.38
N GLY A 86 20.09 15.62 5.35
CA GLY A 86 21.14 15.42 4.35
C GLY A 86 20.80 14.38 3.28
N GLY A 87 19.54 13.94 3.23
CA GLY A 87 19.04 13.01 2.22
C GLY A 87 18.70 13.69 0.90
N THR A 88 18.48 12.87 -0.13
CA THR A 88 18.18 13.34 -1.49
C THR A 88 16.88 12.71 -1.96
N ILE A 89 16.17 13.37 -2.87
CA ILE A 89 14.94 12.84 -3.47
C ILE A 89 15.21 12.57 -4.95
N SER A 90 14.72 11.43 -5.44
CA SER A 90 14.82 11.08 -6.85
C SER A 90 14.11 12.10 -7.73
N GLY A 91 14.76 12.52 -8.82
CA GLY A 91 14.13 13.36 -9.85
C GLY A 91 12.89 12.70 -10.43
N GLU A 92 12.89 11.38 -10.65
CA GLU A 92 11.73 10.64 -11.16
C GLU A 92 10.50 10.78 -10.24
N ALA A 93 10.69 10.74 -8.91
CA ALA A 93 9.61 10.88 -7.95
C ALA A 93 9.08 12.33 -7.90
N LEU A 94 9.97 13.33 -8.06
CA LEU A 94 9.58 14.75 -8.12
C LEU A 94 8.79 15.05 -9.40
N GLU A 95 9.25 14.60 -10.55
CA GLU A 95 8.54 14.76 -11.82
C GLU A 95 7.17 14.06 -11.79
N ALA A 96 7.12 12.84 -11.24
CA ALA A 96 5.86 12.11 -11.07
C ALA A 96 4.88 12.82 -10.12
N ALA A 97 5.39 13.52 -9.10
CA ALA A 97 4.56 14.30 -8.19
C ALA A 97 4.09 15.64 -8.78
N ALA A 98 4.89 16.24 -9.68
CA ALA A 98 4.55 17.47 -10.39
C ALA A 98 3.55 17.23 -11.52
N ALA A 99 3.61 16.06 -12.16
CA ALA A 99 2.58 15.60 -13.07
C ALA A 99 1.28 15.35 -12.29
N GLU A 100 0.38 16.34 -12.21
CA GLU A 100 -0.91 16.28 -11.49
C GLU A 100 -1.85 15.16 -11.96
N ALA A 101 -1.51 14.46 -13.04
CA ALA A 101 -2.20 13.25 -13.47
C ALA A 101 -1.69 12.06 -12.64
N PHE A 102 -2.61 11.31 -12.04
CA PHE A 102 -2.37 9.89 -11.75
C PHE A 102 -2.10 9.21 -13.10
N VAL A 103 -0.85 9.28 -13.55
CA VAL A 103 -0.48 8.66 -14.81
C VAL A 103 -0.63 7.18 -14.55
N LYS A 104 -1.59 6.52 -15.22
CA LYS A 104 -1.57 5.07 -15.40
C LYS A 104 -0.35 4.71 -16.26
N SER A 105 0.84 5.09 -15.81
CA SER A 105 2.10 4.88 -16.47
C SER A 105 2.55 3.47 -16.13
N SER A 106 3.03 2.75 -17.14
CA SER A 106 3.80 1.52 -16.94
C SER A 106 4.97 1.72 -15.96
N MET A 107 5.43 2.97 -15.74
CA MET A 107 6.48 3.29 -14.77
C MET A 107 6.07 3.14 -13.30
N LEU A 108 4.76 3.21 -12.98
CA LEU A 108 4.23 2.95 -11.64
C LEU A 108 3.90 1.46 -11.41
N LYS A 109 4.01 0.62 -12.45
CA LYS A 109 3.88 -0.82 -12.27
C LYS A 109 5.12 -1.32 -11.55
N LEU A 110 4.89 -2.07 -10.48
CA LEU A 110 5.92 -2.79 -9.77
C LEU A 110 6.55 -3.80 -10.74
N HIS A 111 7.75 -3.49 -11.22
CA HIS A 111 8.45 -4.37 -12.15
C HIS A 111 9.29 -5.36 -11.35
N ILE A 112 8.76 -6.55 -11.12
CA ILE A 112 9.51 -7.62 -10.48
C ILE A 112 9.99 -8.56 -11.59
N PRO A 113 11.31 -8.61 -11.90
CA PRO A 113 11.81 -9.51 -12.93
C PRO A 113 11.52 -10.97 -12.56
N ASN A 114 11.04 -11.75 -13.54
CA ASN A 114 10.72 -13.19 -13.40
C ASN A 114 9.69 -13.54 -12.30
N ALA A 115 8.79 -12.62 -11.96
CA ALA A 115 7.69 -12.89 -11.04
C ALA A 115 6.37 -13.02 -11.82
N GLU A 116 5.71 -14.17 -11.67
CA GLU A 116 4.30 -14.30 -12.03
C GLU A 116 3.43 -13.68 -10.93
N ALA A 117 2.36 -13.00 -11.33
CA ALA A 117 1.39 -12.49 -10.37
C ALA A 117 0.88 -13.64 -9.52
N MET A 118 1.04 -13.55 -8.20
CA MET A 118 0.50 -14.55 -7.29
C MET A 118 -1.01 -14.62 -7.54
N GLN A 119 -1.50 -15.78 -7.97
CA GLN A 119 -2.93 -16.00 -8.16
C GLN A 119 -3.59 -15.89 -6.77
N CYS A 120 -4.13 -14.72 -6.44
CA CYS A 120 -5.06 -14.60 -5.33
C CYS A 120 -6.24 -15.51 -5.70
N ALA A 121 -6.36 -16.66 -5.04
CA ALA A 121 -7.65 -17.34 -4.98
C ALA A 121 -8.64 -16.26 -4.52
N GLN A 122 -9.62 -15.92 -5.36
CA GLN A 122 -10.63 -14.94 -5.00
C GLN A 122 -11.22 -15.39 -3.67
N ALA A 123 -10.87 -14.70 -2.59
CA ALA A 123 -11.51 -14.92 -1.31
C ALA A 123 -12.96 -14.47 -1.52
N SER A 124 -13.85 -15.44 -1.76
CA SER A 124 -15.28 -15.23 -1.74
C SER A 124 -15.64 -14.85 -0.32
N VAL A 125 -15.62 -13.55 -0.02
CA VAL A 125 -16.32 -12.99 1.12
C VAL A 125 -17.80 -13.23 0.84
N PRO A 126 -18.50 -14.10 1.59
CA PRO A 126 -19.94 -14.20 1.45
C PRO A 126 -20.52 -12.86 1.91
N TYR A 127 -21.27 -12.22 1.02
CA TYR A 127 -22.06 -11.05 1.38
C TYR A 127 -23.14 -11.51 2.36
N ASP A 128 -22.98 -11.17 3.63
CA ASP A 128 -24.05 -11.33 4.63
C ASP A 128 -25.24 -10.47 4.19
N THR A 129 -26.26 -11.14 3.67
CA THR A 129 -27.50 -10.52 3.18
C THR A 129 -28.49 -10.41 4.33
N HIS A 130 -28.13 -9.68 5.37
CA HIS A 130 -29.03 -9.42 6.50
C HIS A 130 -28.89 -7.99 7.04
N ASP A 131 -29.20 -6.98 6.20
CA ASP A 131 -29.73 -5.71 6.72
C ASP A 131 -30.46 -4.87 5.64
N GLN A 132 -31.56 -5.39 5.08
CA GLN A 132 -32.39 -4.64 4.10
C GLN A 132 -33.84 -4.39 4.55
N ASP A 133 -34.16 -4.48 5.84
CA ASP A 133 -35.56 -4.29 6.30
C ASP A 133 -35.80 -3.17 7.32
N ARG A 134 -34.79 -2.33 7.63
CA ARG A 134 -35.00 -1.20 8.57
C ARG A 134 -35.38 0.13 7.94
N ASP A 135 -35.28 0.31 6.62
CA ASP A 135 -35.37 1.65 6.00
C ASP A 135 -36.63 1.91 5.16
N ARG A 136 -37.73 1.18 5.40
CA ARG A 136 -39.03 1.40 4.69
C ARG A 136 -40.09 2.16 5.48
N ARG A 137 -39.84 2.60 6.73
CA ARG A 137 -40.87 3.25 7.57
C ARG A 137 -40.69 4.75 7.87
N ILE A 138 -39.68 5.44 7.31
CA ILE A 138 -39.42 6.87 7.60
C ILE A 138 -39.56 7.76 6.34
N GLY A 139 -40.28 7.30 5.32
CA GLY A 139 -40.40 8.01 4.03
C GLY A 139 -41.76 8.63 3.69
N ARG A 140 -42.76 8.63 4.60
CA ARG A 140 -44.13 9.11 4.29
C ARG A 140 -44.69 10.02 5.37
N ARG A 141 -44.08 11.20 5.59
CA ARG A 141 -44.72 12.32 6.31
C ARG A 141 -43.90 13.60 6.16
N ARG A 142 -43.86 14.19 4.97
CA ARG A 142 -43.55 15.64 4.75
C ARG A 142 -43.54 15.93 3.25
N ARG A 143 -44.70 16.27 2.69
CA ARG A 143 -44.86 17.09 1.46
C ARG A 143 -46.34 17.27 1.14
N ARG A 144 -47.05 18.07 1.94
CA ARG A 144 -48.24 18.83 1.51
C ARG A 144 -48.39 20.06 2.39
N ARG A 145 -47.83 21.18 1.93
CA ARG A 145 -48.27 22.57 2.14
C ARG A 145 -47.14 23.47 1.69
N SER A 146 -47.23 23.97 0.46
CA SER A 146 -46.66 25.24 -0.03
C SER A 146 -46.91 25.31 -1.54
N ALA A 147 -47.94 26.06 -1.96
CA ALA A 147 -48.05 26.81 -3.22
C ALA A 147 -49.53 26.94 -3.67
N ARG A 148 -50.19 28.04 -3.29
CA ARG A 148 -50.95 28.90 -4.23
C ARG A 148 -51.47 30.13 -3.48
N LEU A 149 -50.70 31.21 -3.57
CA LEU A 149 -51.15 32.59 -3.47
C LEU A 149 -50.81 33.24 -4.80
N ARG A 150 -51.83 33.52 -5.64
CA ARG A 150 -51.92 34.62 -6.62
C ARG A 150 -53.15 34.48 -7.53
N GLY A 151 -53.97 35.54 -7.55
CA GLY A 151 -54.96 35.94 -8.58
C GLY A 151 -56.24 35.12 -8.62
N GLU A 152 -57.45 35.68 -8.60
CA GLU A 152 -57.99 37.04 -8.63
C GLU A 152 -59.31 37.03 -7.84
#